data_AF-A0A1J6KPU6-F1
#
_entry.id   AF-A0A1J6KPU6-F1
#
_cell.length_a   1.000
_cell.length_b   1.000
_cell.length_c   1.000
_cell.angle_alpha   90.00
_cell.angle_beta   90.00
_cell.angle_gamma   90.00
#
_symmetry.space_group_name_H-M   'P 1'
#
loop_
_entity.id
_entity.type
_entity.pdbx_description
1 polymer ?
#
loop_
_entity_poly.entity_id
_entity_poly.type
_entity_poly.pdbx_seq_one_letter_code
_entity_poly.pdbx_strand_id
1 'polypeptide(L)'
;MLVTIIGASGTSIQATYVLIFLIFAPSWKEKAKISGILFLLFLIFSTVALVSILALHGHKRKLFCGLVSAIVGISMYGSPLTIMRLVIKTKSVEYMPLFLSIFVFTCSITWLVYGLLGADPFIYVPNVVGALLGLVQLILYAVYRDKKQEVKKEAADESVKMELEYPNEEKLTDAQNQNATVH
;
A
#
# COMPACT_ATOMS: atom_id res chain seq x y z
N MET A 1 -13.72 18.20 -16.07
CA MET A 1 -13.13 17.50 -17.23
C MET A 1 -11.94 16.64 -16.82
N LEU A 2 -10.93 17.21 -16.13
CA LEU A 2 -9.75 16.44 -15.65
C LEU A 2 -10.11 15.21 -14.81
N VAL A 3 -10.96 15.38 -13.79
CA VAL A 3 -11.45 14.28 -12.92
C VAL A 3 -12.12 13.17 -13.74
N THR A 4 -12.88 13.52 -14.77
CA THR A 4 -13.59 12.56 -15.63
C THR A 4 -12.62 11.74 -16.47
N ILE A 5 -11.59 12.38 -17.05
CA ILE A 5 -10.58 11.69 -17.87
C ILE A 5 -9.80 10.69 -17.03
N ILE A 6 -9.35 11.11 -15.85
CA ILE A 6 -8.57 10.26 -14.94
C ILE A 6 -9.45 9.11 -14.44
N GLY A 7 -10.70 9.42 -14.03
CA GLY A 7 -11.68 8.40 -13.64
C GLY A 7 -11.92 7.37 -14.74
N ALA A 8 -12.13 7.81 -15.98
CA ALA A 8 -12.35 6.93 -17.13
C ALA A 8 -11.14 6.01 -17.38
N SER A 9 -9.92 6.56 -17.38
CA SER A 9 -8.71 5.77 -17.55
C SER A 9 -8.52 4.72 -16.45
N GLY A 10 -8.81 5.09 -15.20
CA GLY A 10 -8.75 4.18 -14.05
C GLY A 10 -9.79 3.06 -14.16
N THR A 11 -11.02 3.39 -14.56
CA THR A 11 -12.06 2.38 -14.80
C THR A 11 -11.68 1.41 -15.92
N SER A 12 -11.07 1.88 -17.01
CA SER A 12 -10.60 1.00 -18.09
C SER A 12 -9.53 0.02 -17.60
N ILE A 13 -8.54 0.50 -16.87
CA ILE A 13 -7.48 -0.35 -16.29
C ILE A 13 -8.08 -1.39 -15.34
N GLN A 14 -8.99 -0.95 -14.45
CA GLN A 14 -9.64 -1.84 -13.49
C GLN A 14 -10.49 -2.91 -14.18
N ALA A 15 -11.21 -2.55 -15.25
CA ALA A 15 -11.97 -3.49 -16.06
C ALA A 15 -11.05 -4.54 -16.72
N THR A 16 -9.90 -4.13 -17.25
CA THR A 16 -8.90 -5.06 -17.79
C THR A 16 -8.39 -6.03 -16.74
N TYR A 17 -8.05 -5.56 -15.52
CA TYR A 17 -7.62 -6.44 -14.43
C TYR A 17 -8.69 -7.47 -14.06
N VAL A 18 -9.94 -7.03 -13.92
CA VAL A 18 -11.06 -7.94 -13.61
C VAL A 18 -11.28 -8.95 -14.74
N LEU A 19 -11.18 -8.53 -15.99
CA LEU A 19 -11.35 -9.43 -17.14
C LEU A 19 -10.27 -10.51 -17.18
N ILE A 20 -9.00 -10.12 -16.99
CA ILE A 20 -7.88 -11.07 -16.89
C ILE A 20 -8.13 -12.04 -15.74
N PHE A 21 -8.52 -11.54 -14.57
CA PHE A 21 -8.83 -12.40 -13.42
C PHE A 21 -9.95 -13.40 -13.74
N LEU A 22 -11.04 -12.97 -14.38
CA LEU A 22 -12.16 -13.85 -14.73
C LEU A 22 -11.79 -14.91 -15.79
N ILE A 23 -10.84 -14.60 -16.69
CA ILE A 23 -10.34 -15.57 -17.66
C ILE A 23 -9.43 -16.60 -16.97
N PHE A 24 -8.43 -16.15 -16.23
CA PHE A 24 -7.34 -17.00 -15.71
C PHE A 24 -7.60 -17.64 -14.35
N ALA A 25 -8.62 -17.23 -13.58
CA ALA A 25 -8.91 -17.86 -12.30
C ALA A 25 -9.20 -19.38 -12.49
N PRO A 26 -8.58 -20.28 -11.73
CA PRO A 26 -8.71 -21.72 -11.96
C PRO A 26 -10.03 -22.29 -11.39
N SER A 27 -10.62 -21.67 -10.37
CA SER A 27 -11.83 -22.19 -9.74
C SER A 27 -13.09 -21.46 -10.22
N TRP A 28 -14.04 -22.23 -10.76
CA TRP A 28 -15.34 -21.70 -11.18
C TRP A 28 -16.11 -21.06 -10.02
N LYS A 29 -15.88 -21.54 -8.79
CA LYS A 29 -16.45 -20.98 -7.55
C LYS A 29 -15.93 -19.56 -7.28
N GLU A 30 -14.64 -19.29 -7.42
CA GLU A 30 -14.08 -17.94 -7.23
C GLU A 30 -14.55 -16.98 -8.33
N LYS A 31 -14.61 -17.44 -9.58
CA LYS A 31 -15.15 -16.65 -10.70
C LYS A 31 -16.60 -16.24 -10.45
N ALA A 32 -17.46 -17.19 -10.10
CA ALA A 32 -18.86 -16.91 -9.82
C ALA A 32 -19.03 -15.95 -8.64
N LYS A 33 -18.22 -16.11 -7.59
CA LYS A 33 -18.25 -15.24 -6.41
C LYS A 33 -17.83 -13.80 -6.75
N ILE A 34 -16.75 -13.62 -7.49
CA ILE A 34 -16.25 -12.29 -7.89
C ILE A 34 -17.17 -11.64 -8.92
N SER A 35 -17.69 -12.41 -9.88
CA SER A 35 -18.71 -11.93 -10.82
C SER A 35 -20.00 -11.51 -10.10
N GLY A 36 -20.43 -12.25 -9.08
CA GLY A 36 -21.59 -11.90 -8.26
C GLY A 36 -21.39 -10.62 -7.46
N ILE A 37 -20.22 -10.45 -6.83
CA ILE A 37 -19.87 -9.20 -6.12
C ILE A 37 -19.83 -8.02 -7.10
N LEU A 38 -19.22 -8.20 -8.28
CA LEU A 38 -19.15 -7.15 -9.30
C LEU A 38 -20.55 -6.73 -9.77
N PHE A 39 -21.41 -7.70 -10.06
CA PHE A 39 -22.79 -7.45 -10.46
C PHE A 39 -23.57 -6.70 -9.36
N LEU A 40 -23.41 -7.12 -8.10
CA LEU A 40 -24.02 -6.44 -6.96
C LEU A 40 -23.55 -4.98 -6.83
N LEU A 41 -22.25 -4.72 -7.01
CA LEU A 41 -21.70 -3.36 -6.99
C LEU A 41 -22.29 -2.49 -8.11
N PHE A 42 -22.40 -3.02 -9.33
CA PHE A 42 -23.04 -2.32 -10.44
C PHE A 42 -24.52 -2.04 -10.19
N LEU A 43 -25.26 -2.97 -9.58
CA LEU A 43 -26.65 -2.76 -9.20
C LEU A 43 -26.80 -1.65 -8.15
N ILE A 44 -25.96 -1.65 -7.11
CA ILE A 44 -25.97 -0.60 -6.08
C ILE A 44 -25.63 0.75 -6.72
N PHE A 45 -24.56 0.82 -7.53
CA PHE A 45 -24.16 2.04 -8.22
C PHE A 45 -25.27 2.59 -9.12
N SER A 46 -25.87 1.71 -9.93
CA SER A 46 -26.98 2.06 -10.82
C SER A 46 -28.19 2.58 -10.04
N THR A 47 -28.54 1.93 -8.93
CA THR A 47 -29.65 2.36 -8.05
C THR A 47 -29.38 3.74 -7.45
N VAL A 48 -28.18 3.97 -6.91
CA VAL A 48 -27.78 5.28 -6.35
C VAL A 48 -27.80 6.36 -7.43
N ALA A 49 -27.32 6.06 -8.64
CA ALA A 49 -27.35 6.98 -9.76
C ALA A 49 -28.78 7.32 -10.18
N LEU A 50 -29.66 6.31 -10.29
CA LEU A 50 -31.06 6.49 -10.65
C LEU A 50 -31.81 7.33 -9.61
N VAL A 51 -31.68 7.00 -8.32
CA VAL A 51 -32.26 7.79 -7.22
C VAL A 51 -31.73 9.22 -7.24
N SER A 52 -30.43 9.41 -7.47
CA SER A 52 -29.83 10.74 -7.54
C SER A 52 -30.37 11.57 -8.71
N ILE A 53 -30.61 10.97 -9.88
CA ILE A 53 -31.16 11.66 -11.06
C ILE A 53 -32.64 11.97 -10.87
N LEU A 54 -33.42 11.03 -10.34
CA LEU A 54 -34.89 11.15 -10.22
C LEU A 54 -35.33 11.98 -9.00
N ALA A 55 -34.66 11.82 -7.86
CA ALA A 55 -35.06 12.45 -6.60
C ALA A 55 -34.35 13.78 -6.31
N LEU A 56 -33.16 14.02 -6.88
CA LEU A 56 -32.34 15.19 -6.55
C LEU A 56 -32.08 16.09 -7.76
N HIS A 57 -32.37 17.38 -7.60
CA HIS A 57 -32.19 18.39 -8.64
C HIS A 57 -31.08 19.38 -8.27
N GLY A 58 -30.34 19.82 -9.29
CA GLY A 58 -29.37 20.92 -9.21
C GLY A 58 -28.30 20.73 -8.12
N HIS A 59 -28.29 21.64 -7.15
CA HIS A 59 -27.27 21.71 -6.10
C HIS A 59 -27.32 20.53 -5.12
N LYS A 60 -28.53 20.07 -4.75
CA LYS A 60 -28.71 18.94 -3.82
C LYS A 60 -28.10 17.64 -4.36
N ARG A 61 -28.20 17.43 -5.68
CA ARG A 61 -27.61 16.29 -6.37
C ARG A 61 -26.08 16.30 -6.29
N LYS A 62 -25.46 17.47 -6.53
CA LYS A 62 -24.00 17.64 -6.43
C LYS A 62 -23.52 17.33 -5.02
N LEU A 63 -24.19 17.86 -3.99
CA LEU A 63 -23.81 17.62 -2.59
C LEU A 63 -23.94 16.14 -2.22
N PHE A 64 -25.04 15.48 -2.59
CA PHE A 64 -25.26 14.07 -2.31
C PHE A 64 -24.23 13.17 -3.00
N CYS A 65 -24.06 13.31 -4.32
CA CYS A 65 -23.07 12.53 -5.07
C CYS A 65 -21.64 12.79 -4.58
N GLY A 66 -21.31 14.06 -4.29
CA GLY A 66 -20.02 14.44 -3.73
C GLY A 66 -19.75 13.78 -2.38
N LEU A 67 -20.73 13.80 -1.47
CA LEU A 67 -20.60 13.19 -0.15
C LEU A 67 -20.44 11.67 -0.23
N VAL A 68 -21.29 10.99 -1.03
CA VAL A 68 -21.18 9.54 -1.25
C VAL A 68 -19.82 9.20 -1.84
N SER A 69 -19.37 9.95 -2.85
CA SER A 69 -18.07 9.75 -3.47
C SER A 69 -16.92 9.96 -2.49
N ALA A 70 -17.00 10.98 -1.63
CA ALA A 70 -15.98 11.26 -0.62
C ALA A 70 -15.90 10.14 0.43
N ILE A 71 -17.04 9.65 0.92
CA ILE A 71 -17.09 8.53 1.88
C ILE A 71 -16.49 7.26 1.27
N VAL A 72 -16.90 6.92 0.04
CA VAL A 72 -16.36 5.77 -0.68
C VAL A 72 -14.85 5.93 -0.89
N GLY A 73 -14.40 7.11 -1.34
CA GLY A 73 -12.98 7.42 -1.52
C GLY A 73 -12.16 7.29 -0.23
N ILE A 74 -12.66 7.79 0.90
CA ILE A 74 -11.99 7.66 2.19
C ILE A 74 -11.92 6.20 2.63
N SER A 75 -13.00 5.42 2.44
CA SER A 75 -13.03 4.02 2.85
C SER A 75 -12.00 3.15 2.11
N MET A 76 -11.63 3.51 0.87
CA MET A 76 -10.59 2.81 0.11
C MET A 76 -9.21 2.90 0.79
N TYR A 77 -8.97 3.91 1.62
CA TYR A 77 -7.74 4.01 2.40
C TYR A 77 -7.58 2.92 3.47
N GLY A 78 -8.61 2.08 3.71
CA GLY A 78 -8.48 0.88 4.53
C GLY A 78 -7.43 -0.12 4.00
N SER A 79 -7.25 -0.20 2.68
CA SER A 79 -6.24 -1.06 2.06
C SER A 79 -4.80 -0.65 2.43
N PRO A 80 -4.34 0.60 2.17
CA PRO A 80 -3.00 1.02 2.57
C PRO A 80 -2.78 0.99 4.09
N LEU A 81 -3.81 1.22 4.90
CA LEU A 81 -3.74 1.05 6.38
C LEU A 81 -3.46 -0.41 6.78
N THR A 82 -4.06 -1.37 6.09
CA THR A 82 -3.81 -2.80 6.34
C THR A 82 -2.37 -3.18 6.01
N ILE A 83 -1.83 -2.63 4.91
CA ILE A 83 -0.42 -2.81 4.54
C ILE A 83 0.52 -2.18 5.58
N MET A 84 0.20 -0.99 6.10
CA MET A 84 0.99 -0.38 7.20
C MET A 84 1.02 -1.27 8.44
N ARG A 85 -0.13 -1.82 8.86
CA ARG A 85 -0.20 -2.76 9.98
C ARG A 85 0.64 -4.02 9.73
N LEU A 86 0.63 -4.53 8.49
CA LEU A 86 1.45 -5.68 8.12
C LEU A 86 2.93 -5.37 8.27
N VAL A 87 3.41 -4.23 7.76
CA VAL A 87 4.82 -3.81 7.85
C VAL A 87 5.27 -3.63 9.30
N ILE A 88 4.42 -3.07 10.16
CA ILE A 88 4.71 -2.93 11.59
C ILE A 88 4.90 -4.30 12.24
N LYS A 89 4.04 -5.27 11.89
CA LYS A 89 4.04 -6.63 12.44
C LYS A 89 5.19 -7.48 11.90
N THR A 90 5.48 -7.42 10.61
CA THR A 90 6.53 -8.21 9.95
C THR A 90 7.92 -7.61 10.13
N LYS A 91 8.02 -6.36 10.59
CA LYS A 91 9.28 -5.62 10.77
C LYS A 91 10.14 -5.57 9.49
N SER A 92 9.54 -5.85 8.33
CA SER A 92 10.22 -5.91 7.04
C SER A 92 9.50 -5.02 6.03
N VAL A 93 10.26 -4.09 5.45
CA VAL A 93 9.83 -3.21 4.36
C VAL A 93 9.76 -3.91 3.00
N GLU A 94 10.03 -5.22 2.95
CA GLU A 94 10.07 -6.00 1.71
C GLU A 94 8.73 -6.02 0.96
N TYR A 95 7.62 -5.82 1.69
CA TYR A 95 6.27 -5.76 1.13
C TYR A 95 5.73 -4.33 0.92
N MET A 96 6.56 -3.30 1.10
CA MET A 96 6.16 -1.90 0.98
C MET A 96 7.04 -1.17 -0.05
N PRO A 97 6.58 -1.00 -1.30
CA PRO A 97 7.35 -0.23 -2.28
C PRO A 97 7.39 1.23 -1.83
N LEU A 98 8.56 1.72 -1.43
CA LEU A 98 8.84 3.14 -1.15
C LEU A 98 8.24 4.05 -2.23
N PHE A 99 8.38 3.64 -3.49
CA PHE A 99 7.83 4.33 -4.64
C PHE A 99 6.31 4.50 -4.55
N LEU A 100 5.56 3.47 -4.14
CA LEU A 100 4.10 3.59 -4.00
C LEU A 100 3.72 4.65 -2.97
N SER A 101 4.42 4.74 -1.84
CA SER A 101 4.16 5.77 -0.83
C SER A 101 4.46 7.17 -1.35
N ILE A 102 5.58 7.38 -2.03
CA ILE A 102 5.96 8.67 -2.63
C ILE A 102 4.95 9.08 -3.73
N PHE A 103 4.56 8.15 -4.59
CA PHE A 103 3.55 8.40 -5.62
C PHE A 103 2.19 8.74 -5.02
N VAL A 104 1.73 7.98 -4.02
CA VAL A 104 0.44 8.26 -3.32
C VAL A 104 0.48 9.62 -2.62
N PHE A 105 1.58 9.95 -1.95
CA PHE A 105 1.74 11.24 -1.28
C PHE A 105 1.72 12.40 -2.29
N THR A 106 2.54 12.34 -3.33
CA THR A 106 2.63 13.39 -4.35
C THR A 106 1.32 13.55 -5.12
N CYS A 107 0.67 12.43 -5.46
CA CYS A 107 -0.65 12.42 -6.09
C CYS A 107 -1.69 13.09 -5.18
N SER A 108 -1.73 12.72 -3.89
CA SER A 108 -2.68 13.29 -2.92
C SER A 108 -2.46 14.79 -2.73
N ILE A 109 -1.21 15.25 -2.64
CA ILE A 109 -0.89 16.70 -2.55
C ILE A 109 -1.32 17.44 -3.82
N THR A 110 -1.07 16.87 -5.00
CA THR A 110 -1.50 17.47 -6.28
C THR A 110 -3.01 17.64 -6.33
N TRP A 111 -3.76 16.62 -5.95
CA TRP A 111 -5.22 16.68 -5.90
C TRP A 111 -5.76 17.59 -4.80
N LEU A 112 -5.07 17.66 -3.66
CA LEU A 112 -5.40 18.59 -2.59
C LEU A 112 -5.26 20.04 -3.06
N VAL A 113 -4.16 20.39 -3.73
CA VAL A 113 -3.96 21.72 -4.32
C VAL A 113 -5.02 21.99 -5.39
N TYR A 114 -5.31 21.03 -6.28
CA TYR A 114 -6.37 21.16 -7.28
C TYR A 114 -7.75 21.40 -6.64
N GLY A 115 -8.09 20.66 -5.58
CA GLY A 115 -9.36 20.82 -4.86
C GLY A 115 -9.46 22.15 -4.11
N LEU A 116 -8.35 22.65 -3.55
CA LEU A 116 -8.29 23.97 -2.90
C LEU A 116 -8.45 25.10 -3.92
N LEU A 117 -7.76 25.04 -5.06
CA LEU A 117 -7.89 26.04 -6.14
C LEU A 117 -9.31 26.07 -6.72
N GLY A 118 -9.96 24.91 -6.83
CA GLY A 118 -11.35 24.78 -7.26
C GLY A 118 -12.39 25.03 -6.16
N ALA A 119 -11.96 25.27 -4.91
CA ALA A 119 -12.80 25.33 -3.71
C ALA A 119 -13.80 24.16 -3.60
N ASP A 120 -13.40 22.95 -4.03
CA ASP A 120 -14.25 21.75 -4.05
C ASP A 120 -13.93 20.83 -2.85
N PRO A 121 -14.78 20.84 -1.79
CA PRO A 121 -14.57 20.02 -0.61
C PRO A 121 -14.62 18.52 -0.87
N PHE A 122 -15.32 18.07 -1.92
CA PHE A 122 -15.39 16.66 -2.25
C PHE A 122 -14.08 16.13 -2.84
N ILE A 123 -13.19 17.03 -3.27
CA ILE A 123 -11.88 16.69 -3.79
C ILE A 123 -10.81 16.88 -2.72
N TYR A 124 -10.73 18.04 -2.06
CA TYR A 124 -9.60 18.26 -1.13
C TYR A 124 -9.73 17.43 0.16
N VAL A 125 -10.94 17.22 0.72
CA VAL A 125 -11.13 16.48 1.99
C VAL A 125 -10.58 15.04 1.94
N PRO A 126 -10.97 14.18 0.97
CA PRO A 126 -10.40 12.84 0.89
C PRO A 126 -8.89 12.86 0.63
N ASN A 127 -8.40 13.83 -0.15
CA ASN A 127 -6.97 13.94 -0.45
C ASN A 127 -6.13 14.44 0.72
N VAL A 128 -6.68 15.18 1.69
CA VAL A 128 -6.02 15.46 2.98
C VAL A 128 -5.71 14.13 3.69
N VAL A 129 -6.71 13.24 3.79
CA VAL A 129 -6.55 11.92 4.42
C VAL A 129 -5.50 11.09 3.66
N GLY A 130 -5.56 11.08 2.33
CA GLY A 130 -4.57 10.41 1.49
C GLY A 130 -3.15 10.94 1.68
N ALA A 131 -2.97 12.26 1.79
CA ALA A 131 -1.68 12.88 2.01
C ALA A 131 -1.12 12.54 3.40
N LEU A 132 -1.95 12.58 4.45
CA LEU A 132 -1.54 12.17 5.80
C LEU A 132 -1.13 10.70 5.84
N LEU A 133 -1.90 9.82 5.20
CA LEU A 133 -1.56 8.40 5.12
C LEU A 133 -0.28 8.16 4.32
N GLY A 134 -0.11 8.83 3.17
CA GLY A 134 1.12 8.76 2.38
C GLY A 134 2.34 9.23 3.17
N LEU A 135 2.21 10.29 3.96
CA LEU A 135 3.27 10.78 4.85
C LEU A 135 3.60 9.77 5.95
N VAL A 136 2.60 9.19 6.60
CA VAL A 136 2.81 8.13 7.61
C VAL A 136 3.53 6.93 7.00
N GLN A 137 3.17 6.52 5.78
CA GLN A 137 3.86 5.44 5.07
C GLN A 137 5.34 5.77 4.84
N LEU A 138 5.65 7.01 4.45
CA LEU A 138 7.02 7.46 4.20
C LEU A 138 7.86 7.48 5.48
N ILE A 139 7.29 7.98 6.59
CA ILE A 139 7.92 7.99 7.92
C ILE A 139 8.18 6.55 8.38
N LEU A 140 7.18 5.69 8.27
CA LEU A 140 7.28 4.30 8.69
C LEU A 140 8.37 3.56 7.90
N TYR A 141 8.46 3.83 6.60
CA TYR A 141 9.54 3.29 5.77
C TYR A 141 10.92 3.76 6.25
N ALA A 142 11.11 5.06 6.51
CA ALA A 142 12.40 5.59 6.97
C ALA A 142 12.85 4.92 8.28
N VAL A 143 11.95 4.85 9.27
CA VAL A 143 12.25 4.25 10.59
C VAL A 143 12.58 2.76 10.49
N TYR A 144 11.85 1.99 9.68
CA TYR A 144 12.08 0.54 9.57
C TYR A 144 13.24 0.18 8.64
N ARG A 145 13.57 1.03 7.66
CA ARG A 145 14.76 0.87 6.81
C ARG A 145 16.04 0.96 7.65
N ASP A 146 16.13 1.96 8.51
CA ASP A 146 17.33 2.18 9.33
C ASP A 146 17.55 1.02 10.31
N LYS A 147 16.48 0.55 10.97
CA LYS A 147 16.52 -0.64 11.84
C LYS A 147 16.94 -1.92 11.10
N LYS A 148 16.50 -2.13 9.85
CA LYS A 148 16.91 -3.29 9.04
C LYS A 148 18.41 -3.23 8.70
N GLN A 149 18.95 -2.03 8.48
CA GLN A 149 20.38 -1.85 8.20
C GLN A 149 21.22 -2.09 9.45
N GLU A 150 20.78 -1.61 10.63
CA GLU A 150 21.46 -1.87 11.91
C GLU A 150 21.56 -3.38 12.21
N VAL A 151 20.44 -4.10 12.14
CA VAL A 151 20.42 -5.56 12.41
C VAL A 151 21.28 -6.34 11.41
N LYS A 152 21.28 -5.97 10.12
CA LYS A 152 22.17 -6.60 9.13
C LYS A 152 23.65 -6.36 9.43
N LYS A 153 23.98 -5.17 9.93
CA LYS A 153 25.35 -4.77 10.22
C LYS A 153 25.87 -5.46 11.48
N GLU A 154 25.03 -5.58 12.51
CA GLU A 154 25.32 -6.35 13.73
C GLU A 154 25.53 -7.84 13.43
N ALA A 155 24.64 -8.47 12.66
CA ALA A 155 24.77 -9.87 12.28
C ALA A 155 26.03 -10.14 11.42
N ALA A 156 26.39 -9.19 10.54
CA ALA A 156 27.63 -9.28 9.77
C ALA A 156 28.87 -9.16 10.66
N ASP A 157 28.89 -8.20 11.60
CA ASP A 157 30.01 -8.03 12.54
C ASP A 157 30.17 -9.24 13.48
N GLU A 158 29.06 -9.85 13.92
CA GLU A 158 29.06 -11.06 14.74
C GLU A 158 29.57 -12.28 13.96
N SER A 159 29.17 -12.44 12.69
CA SER A 159 29.68 -13.53 11.83
C SER A 159 31.18 -13.40 11.55
N VAL A 160 31.68 -12.17 11.37
CA VAL A 160 33.11 -11.90 11.16
C VAL A 160 33.90 -12.19 12.45
N LYS A 161 33.37 -11.84 13.63
CA LYS A 161 34.01 -12.17 14.91
C LYS A 161 34.08 -13.68 15.14
N MET A 162 32.99 -14.40 14.91
CA MET A 162 32.97 -15.87 15.04
C MET A 162 33.99 -16.54 14.12
N GLU A 163 34.13 -16.04 12.88
CA GLU A 163 35.09 -16.59 11.90
C GLU A 163 36.54 -16.19 12.15
N LEU A 164 36.82 -15.16 12.97
CA LEU A 164 38.18 -14.79 13.40
C LEU A 164 38.60 -15.48 14.69
N GLU A 165 37.65 -15.82 15.57
CA GLU A 165 37.89 -16.55 16.81
C GLU A 165 38.24 -18.03 16.54
N TYR A 166 37.48 -18.68 15.64
CA TYR A 166 37.65 -20.10 15.27
C TYR A 166 39.05 -20.48 14.75
N PRO A 167 39.65 -19.78 13.76
CA PRO A 167 40.98 -20.09 13.25
C PRO A 167 42.10 -19.74 14.24
N ASN A 168 41.83 -18.93 15.27
CA ASN A 168 42.81 -18.64 16.32
C ASN A 168 42.77 -19.68 17.44
N GLU A 169 41.60 -20.16 17.87
CA GLU A 169 41.50 -21.25 18.84
C GLU A 169 42.05 -22.57 18.30
N GLU A 170 41.75 -22.91 17.04
CA GLU A 170 42.23 -24.16 16.39
C GLU A 170 43.76 -24.15 16.26
N LYS A 171 44.35 -23.03 15.84
CA LYS A 171 45.81 -22.87 15.78
C LYS A 171 46.49 -22.91 17.15
N LEU A 172 45.83 -22.40 18.20
CA LEU A 172 46.37 -22.42 19.56
C LEU A 172 46.33 -23.83 20.15
N THR A 173 45.24 -24.56 19.93
CA THR A 173 45.08 -25.95 20.39
C THR A 173 46.00 -26.90 19.64
N ASP A 174 46.19 -26.72 18.33
CA ASP A 174 47.14 -27.51 17.54
C ASP A 174 48.60 -27.24 17.96
N ALA A 175 48.96 -25.99 18.20
CA ALA A 175 50.30 -25.62 18.69
C ALA A 175 50.57 -26.16 20.11
N GLN A 176 49.56 -26.18 20.98
CA GLN A 176 49.67 -26.76 22.32
C GLN A 176 49.78 -28.28 22.29
N ASN A 177 49.00 -28.96 21.44
CA ASN A 177 49.08 -30.41 21.28
C ASN A 177 50.42 -30.87 20.69
N GLN A 178 50.97 -30.13 19.72
CA GLN A 178 52.30 -30.42 19.17
C GLN A 178 53.42 -30.28 20.20
N ASN A 179 53.33 -29.32 21.13
CA ASN A 179 54.31 -29.18 22.20
C ASN A 179 54.17 -30.24 23.30
N ALA A 180 52.97 -30.78 23.52
CA ALA A 180 52.73 -31.82 24.52
C ALA A 180 53.15 -33.24 24.08
N THR A 181 53.35 -33.47 22.77
CA THR A 181 53.75 -34.81 22.25
C THR A 181 55.26 -35.02 22.14
N VAL A 182 56.08 -34.01 22.43
CA VAL A 182 57.56 -34.06 22.27
C VAL A 182 58.29 -34.30 23.59
N HIS A 183 57.57 -34.47 24.70
CA HIS A 183 58.11 -34.82 26.02
C HIS A 183 57.61 -36.19 26.49
#